data_AF-A0A8I2K5C2-F1
#
_entry.id   AF-A0A8I2K5C2-F1
#
_cell.length_a   1.000
_cell.length_b   1.000
_cell.length_c   1.000
_cell.angle_alpha   90.00
_cell.angle_beta   90.00
_cell.angle_gamma   90.00
#
_symmetry.space_group_name_H-M   'P 1'
#
loop_
_entity.id
_entity.type
_entity.pdbx_description
1 polymer ?
#
loop_
_entity_poly.entity_id
_entity_poly.type
_entity_poly.pdbx_seq_one_letter_code
_entity_poly.pdbx_strand_id
1 'polypeptide(L)' 'ILLLTFTRKAAREMISRASRHDPECKHVEGGTFHSFAYKLLKRYSKTIGLSSAFVVLDEGDAKEAI' A
#
# COMPACT_ATOMS: atom_id res chain seq x y z
N ILE A 1 -12.95 2.40 -6.85
CA ILE A 1 -11.85 3.24 -7.39
C ILE A 1 -10.58 2.96 -6.59
N LEU A 2 -9.42 2.85 -7.25
CA LEU A 2 -8.11 2.72 -6.62
C LEU A 2 -7.29 3.99 -6.86
N LEU A 3 -6.74 4.58 -5.79
CA LEU A 3 -5.89 5.77 -5.83
C LEU A 3 -4.48 5.42 -5.35
N LEU A 4 -3.49 5.60 -6.22
CA LEU A 4 -2.07 5.33 -5.93
C LEU A 4 -1.26 6.62 -5.98
N THR A 5 -0.32 6.75 -5.05
CA THR A 5 0.61 7.88 -4.98
C THR A 5 1.93 7.46 -4.35
N PHE A 6 2.90 8.37 -4.28
CA PHE A 6 4.20 8.12 -3.69
C PHE A 6 4.22 8.31 -2.17
N THR A 7 3.34 9.14 -1.60
CA THR A 7 3.36 9.44 -0.16
C THR A 7 2.02 9.17 0.52
N ARG A 8 2.08 8.68 1.76
CA ARG A 8 0.88 8.50 2.60
C ARG A 8 0.16 9.82 2.87
N LYS A 9 0.88 10.95 2.86
CA LYS A 9 0.30 12.29 3.03
C LYS A 9 -0.55 12.68 1.83
N ALA A 10 -0.02 12.53 0.62
CA ALA A 10 -0.76 12.82 -0.61
C ALA A 10 -2.04 12.00 -0.72
N ALA A 11 -1.99 10.69 -0.42
CA ALA A 11 -3.17 9.82 -0.48
C ALA A 11 -4.28 10.33 0.46
N ARG A 12 -3.91 10.67 1.70
CA ARG A 12 -4.85 11.19 2.71
C ARG A 12 -5.43 12.54 2.30
N GLU A 13 -4.60 13.46 1.79
CA GLU A 13 -5.05 14.78 1.35
C GLU A 13 -6.00 14.67 0.15
N MET A 14 -5.69 13.83 -0.84
CA MET A 14 -6.54 13.63 -2.02
C MET A 14 -7.89 13.03 -1.64
N ILE A 15 -7.92 11.98 -0.82
CA ILE A 15 -9.18 11.38 -0.33
C ILE A 15 -9.97 12.42 0.47
N SER A 16 -9.32 13.14 1.39
CA SER A 16 -9.99 14.18 2.20
C SER A 16 -10.60 15.28 1.34
N ARG A 17 -9.87 15.76 0.33
CA ARG A 17 -10.36 16.77 -0.62
C ARG A 17 -11.55 16.27 -1.41
N ALA A 18 -11.45 15.09 -2.01
CA ALA A 18 -12.54 14.50 -2.81
C ALA A 18 -13.79 14.25 -1.94
N SER A 19 -13.59 13.77 -0.70
CA SER A 19 -14.66 13.50 0.26
C SER A 19 -15.44 14.73 0.70
N ARG A 20 -14.91 15.95 0.50
CA ARG A 20 -15.64 17.20 0.75
C ARG A 20 -16.62 17.55 -0.39
N HIS A 21 -16.41 17.01 -1.58
CA HIS A 21 -17.28 17.21 -2.73
C HIS A 21 -18.26 16.06 -2.89
N ASP A 22 -17.82 14.83 -2.61
CA ASP A 22 -18.64 13.62 -2.62
C ASP A 22 -18.27 12.71 -1.43
N PRO A 23 -19.17 12.54 -0.44
CA PRO A 23 -18.92 11.67 0.72
C PRO A 23 -18.53 10.23 0.38
N GLU A 24 -18.97 9.69 -0.77
CA GLU A 24 -18.63 8.33 -1.21
C GLU A 24 -17.12 8.17 -1.46
N CYS A 25 -16.41 9.26 -1.73
CA CYS A 25 -14.97 9.24 -1.91
C CYS A 25 -14.19 8.79 -0.66
N LYS A 26 -14.82 8.75 0.52
CA LYS A 26 -14.22 8.17 1.74
C LYS A 26 -13.98 6.66 1.60
N HIS A 27 -14.71 6.00 0.71
CA HIS A 27 -14.60 4.56 0.45
C HIS A 27 -13.62 4.22 -0.68
N VAL A 28 -12.97 5.23 -1.28
CA VAL A 28 -11.89 5.00 -2.26
C VAL A 28 -10.75 4.28 -1.56
N GLU A 29 -10.31 3.16 -2.13
CA GLU A 29 -9.10 2.52 -1.69
C GLU A 29 -7.91 3.37 -2.15
N GLY A 30 -7.30 4.11 -1.21
CA GLY A 30 -6.15 4.96 -1.51
C GLY A 30 -4.94 4.64 -0.64
N GLY A 31 -3.76 4.79 -1.23
CA GLY A 31 -2.50 4.52 -0.52
C GLY A 31 -1.29 4.75 -1.40
N THR A 32 -0.13 4.29 -0.92
CA THR A 32 1.07 4.30 -1.74
C THR A 32 1.18 3.03 -2.58
N PHE A 33 1.98 3.10 -3.64
CA PHE A 33 2.37 1.90 -4.41
C PHE A 33 2.87 0.77 -3.51
N HIS A 34 3.77 1.09 -2.57
CA HIS A 34 4.30 0.11 -1.61
C HIS A 34 3.22 -0.51 -0.72
N SER A 35 2.32 0.29 -0.15
CA SER A 35 1.24 -0.24 0.70
C SER A 35 0.26 -1.12 -0.08
N PHE A 36 -0.03 -0.76 -1.33
CA PHE A 36 -0.86 -1.58 -2.21
C PHE A 36 -0.16 -2.88 -2.60
N ALA A 37 1.10 -2.83 -3.03
CA ALA A 37 1.88 -4.01 -3.37
C ALA A 37 2.02 -4.97 -2.19
N TYR A 38 2.27 -4.46 -0.98
CA TYR A 38 2.31 -5.27 0.23
C TYR A 38 0.98 -6.00 0.51
N LYS A 39 -0.16 -5.31 0.39
CA LYS A 39 -1.49 -5.94 0.52
C LYS A 39 -1.68 -7.05 -0.52
N LEU A 40 -1.28 -6.80 -1.76
CA LEU A 40 -1.40 -7.75 -2.86
C LEU A 40 -0.54 -9.01 -2.61
N LEU A 41 0.73 -8.81 -2.24
CA LEU A 41 1.65 -9.90 -1.89
C LEU A 41 1.13 -10.71 -0.70
N LYS A 42 0.57 -10.05 0.33
CA LYS A 42 -0.01 -10.77 1.46
C LYS A 42 -1.19 -11.64 1.05
N ARG A 43 -2.08 -11.09 0.21
CA ARG A 43 -3.27 -11.78 -0.31
C ARG A 43 -2.92 -12.98 -1.19
N TYR A 44 -1.89 -12.86 -2.03
CA TYR A 44 -1.53 -13.88 -3.02
C TYR A 44 -0.22 -14.64 -2.69
N SER A 45 0.31 -14.47 -1.48
CA SER A 45 1.57 -15.06 -1.01
C SER A 45 1.67 -16.55 -1.29
N LYS A 46 0.61 -17.31 -0.98
CA LYS A 46 0.55 -18.76 -1.21
C LYS A 46 0.71 -19.14 -2.69
N THR A 47 0.19 -18.34 -3.62
CA THR A 47 0.25 -18.61 -5.06
C THR A 47 1.68 -18.51 -5.60
N ILE A 48 2.55 -17.76 -4.93
CA ILE A 48 3.96 -17.57 -5.30
C ILE A 48 4.92 -18.30 -4.36
N GLY A 49 4.43 -19.24 -3.55
CA GLY A 49 5.25 -20.03 -2.62
C GLY A 49 5.80 -19.25 -1.44
N LEU A 50 5.29 -18.04 -1.16
CA LEU A 50 5.69 -17.24 0.00
C LEU A 50 4.79 -17.54 1.20
N SER A 51 5.39 -17.50 2.40
CA SER A 51 4.63 -17.45 3.64
C SER A 51 3.83 -16.16 3.71
N SER A 52 2.59 -16.21 4.18
CA SER A 52 1.78 -15.01 4.45
C SER A 52 2.34 -14.13 5.57
N ALA A 53 3.35 -14.63 6.31
CA ALA A 53 4.10 -13.94 7.35
C ALA A 53 5.50 -13.50 6.87
N PHE A 54 5.69 -13.28 5.56
CA PHE A 54 6.95 -12.75 5.04
C PHE A 54 7.33 -11.41 5.68
N VAL A 55 8.63 -11.17 5.82
CA VAL A 55 9.19 -9.92 6.33
C VAL A 55 9.60 -9.05 5.15
N VAL A 56 9.35 -7.75 5.25
CA VAL A 56 9.89 -6.76 4.32
C VAL A 56 11.19 -6.26 4.94
N LEU A 57 12.31 -6.59 4.31
CA LEU A 57 13.64 -6.14 4.74
C LEU A 57 13.74 -4.64 4.58
N ASP A 58 14.34 -3.98 5.57
CA ASP A 58 14.75 -2.60 5.42
C ASP A 58 16.10 -2.49 4.69
N GLU A 59 16.58 -1.25 4.51
CA GLU A 59 17.83 -1.02 3.79
C GLU A 59 19.05 -1.56 4.54
N GLY A 60 19.01 -1.62 5.88
CA GLY A 60 20.08 -2.18 6.70
C GLY A 60 20.12 -3.70 6.56
N ASP A 61 18.97 -4.34 6.78
CA ASP A 61 18.81 -5.79 6.60
C ASP A 61 19.28 -6.25 5.20
N ALA A 62 18.91 -5.48 4.17
CA ALA A 62 19.26 -5.80 2.79
C ALA A 62 20.77 -5.68 2.51
N LYS A 63 21.49 -4.81 3.20
CA LYS A 63 22.95 -4.67 3.07
C LYS A 63 23.70 -5.78 3.79
N GLU A 64 23.18 -6.24 4.94
CA GLU A 64 23.77 -7.37 5.67
C GLU A 64 23.55 -8.72 4.98
N ALA A 65 22.54 -8.81 4.11
CA ALA A 65 22.20 -10.01 3.36
C ALA A 65 23.04 -10.25 2.08
N ILE A 66 23.94 -9.32 1.73
CA ILE A 66 24.83 -9.38 0.55
C ILE A 66 26.26 -9.68 1.02
#